data_AF-A0A7X7KN42-F1
#
_entry.id   AF-A0A7X7KN42-F1
#
_cell.length_a   1.000
_cell.length_b   1.000
_cell.length_c   1.000
_cell.angle_alpha   90.00
_cell.angle_beta   90.00
_cell.angle_gamma   90.00
#
_symmetry.space_group_name_H-M   'P 1'
#
loop_
_entity.id
_entity.type
_entity.pdbx_description
1 polymer ?
#
loop_
_entity_poly.entity_id
_entity_poly.type
_entity_poly.pdbx_seq_one_letter_code
_entity_poly.pdbx_strand_id
1 'polypeptide(L)' 'MSTLELGTRLELFVDDWLIERCQGAQLRLHSPEFAGRAMDFDRPWEGAFVGYATAIQDGDRV' A
#
# COMPACT_ATOMS: atom_id res chain seq x y z
N MET A 1 5.74 -27.08 -11.80
CA MET A 1 5.80 -25.66 -12.21
C MET A 1 4.54 -25.35 -12.98
N SER A 2 3.71 -24.45 -12.48
CA SER A 2 2.54 -23.93 -13.20
C SER A 2 2.96 -22.73 -14.03
N THR A 3 2.61 -22.72 -15.31
CA THR A 3 2.75 -21.54 -16.16
C THR A 3 1.81 -20.43 -15.68
N LEU A 4 2.30 -19.19 -15.60
CA LEU A 4 1.48 -18.02 -15.27
C LEU A 4 1.11 -17.26 -16.55
N GLU A 5 -0.19 -17.12 -16.81
CA GLU A 5 -0.70 -16.23 -17.86
C GLU A 5 -0.62 -14.77 -17.40
N LEU A 6 0.23 -13.97 -18.04
CA LEU A 6 0.45 -12.55 -17.70
C LEU A 6 -0.48 -11.59 -18.45
N GLY A 7 -0.74 -11.85 -19.73
CA GLY A 7 -1.59 -10.98 -20.57
C GLY A 7 -1.13 -9.52 -20.56
N THR A 8 -2.02 -8.60 -20.19
CA THR A 8 -1.75 -7.15 -20.08
C THR A 8 -1.61 -6.67 -18.63
N ARG A 9 -1.50 -7.58 -17.66
CA ARG A 9 -1.42 -7.24 -16.23
C ARG A 9 -0.06 -6.61 -15.92
N LEU A 10 -0.08 -5.48 -15.21
CA LEU A 10 1.13 -4.93 -14.59
C LEU A 10 1.43 -5.70 -13.32
N GLU A 11 2.65 -6.20 -13.20
CA GLU A 11 3.14 -6.94 -12.04
C GLU A 11 4.24 -6.15 -11.33
N LEU A 12 4.28 -6.25 -10.01
CA LEU A 12 5.34 -5.65 -9.21
C LEU A 12 6.55 -6.60 -9.15
N PHE A 13 7.76 -6.04 -9.17
CA PHE A 13 8.99 -6.79 -8.93
C PHE A 13 9.28 -6.87 -7.44
N VAL A 14 8.58 -7.78 -6.75
CA VAL A 14 8.66 -7.94 -5.29
C VAL A 14 9.37 -9.22 -4.86
N ASP A 15 9.56 -10.18 -5.77
CA ASP A 15 10.19 -11.48 -5.54
C ASP A 15 10.93 -11.97 -6.80
N ASP A 16 11.40 -13.22 -6.77
CA ASP A 16 12.13 -13.85 -7.86
C ASP A 16 11.25 -14.63 -8.86
N TRP A 17 9.93 -14.66 -8.67
CA TRP A 17 9.04 -15.49 -9.48
C TRP A 17 9.00 -15.07 -10.95
N LEU A 18 9.01 -13.75 -11.20
CA LEU A 18 9.03 -13.16 -12.55
C LEU A 18 10.39 -12.58 -12.94
N ILE A 19 11.42 -12.75 -12.10
CA ILE A 19 12.75 -12.18 -12.31
C ILE A 19 13.72 -13.30 -12.67
N GLU A 20 14.11 -13.37 -13.93
CA GLU A 20 15.15 -14.31 -14.36
C GLU A 20 16.53 -13.93 -13.80
N ARG A 21 16.85 -12.62 -13.75
CA ARG A 21 18.17 -12.14 -13.34
C ARG A 21 18.14 -10.74 -12.76
N CYS A 22 18.90 -10.53 -11.69
CA CYS A 22 19.15 -9.22 -11.08
C CYS A 22 20.67 -8.96 -11.04
N GLN A 23 21.16 -7.90 -11.69
CA GLN A 23 22.60 -7.57 -11.77
C GLN A 23 22.87 -6.12 -11.40
N GLY A 24 23.77 -5.90 -10.45
CA GLY A 24 24.07 -4.54 -9.96
C GLY A 24 22.87 -3.86 -9.29
N ALA A 25 21.83 -4.63 -8.96
CA ALA A 25 20.60 -4.18 -8.33
C ALA A 25 20.20 -5.17 -7.24
N GLN A 26 19.26 -4.77 -6.39
CA GLN A 26 18.69 -5.61 -5.35
C GLN A 26 17.22 -5.28 -5.17
N LEU A 27 16.41 -6.27 -4.82
CA LEU A 27 15.06 -6.05 -4.33
C LEU A 27 15.17 -5.42 -2.93
N ARG A 28 14.54 -4.27 -2.75
CA ARG A 28 14.49 -3.58 -1.46
C ARG A 28 13.05 -3.16 -1.20
N LEU A 29 12.51 -3.59 -0.06
CA LEU A 29 11.25 -3.06 0.44
C LEU A 29 11.41 -1.57 0.71
N HIS A 30 10.51 -0.77 0.15
CA HIS A 30 10.41 0.64 0.51
C HIS A 30 10.05 0.74 1.98
N SER A 31 10.86 1.50 2.72
CA SER A 31 10.52 1.82 4.11
C SER A 31 9.29 2.72 4.11
N PRO A 32 8.34 2.51 5.03
CA PRO A 32 7.24 3.44 5.18
C PRO A 32 7.79 4.83 5.51
N GLU A 33 7.32 5.83 4.78
CA GLU A 33 7.60 7.23 5.08
C GLU A 33 6.47 7.79 5.93
N PHE A 34 6.82 8.51 6.99
CA PHE A 34 5.81 9.19 7.79
C PHE A 34 5.24 10.36 7.00
N ALA A 35 4.01 10.21 6.51
CA ALA A 35 3.30 11.21 5.71
C ALA A 35 2.45 12.18 6.57
N GLY A 36 2.61 12.16 7.88
CA GLY A 36 1.74 12.89 8.81
C GLY A 36 0.50 12.09 9.23
N ARG A 37 -0.35 12.74 10.03
CA ARG A 37 -1.60 12.15 10.51
C ARG A 37 -2.68 12.29 9.45
N ALA A 38 -3.32 11.19 9.07
CA ALA A 38 -4.39 11.20 8.07
C ALA A 38 -5.73 11.73 8.64
N MET A 39 -6.06 11.38 9.88
CA MET A 39 -7.28 11.79 10.59
C MET A 39 -6.97 12.03 12.07
N ASP A 40 -7.53 13.09 12.63
CA ASP A 40 -7.48 13.41 14.06
C ASP A 40 -8.71 12.84 14.78
N PHE A 41 -8.48 12.34 16.00
CA PHE A 41 -9.52 11.91 16.93
C PHE A 41 -9.24 12.54 18.31
N ASP A 42 -9.31 13.87 18.37
CA ASP A 42 -8.97 14.70 19.54
C ASP A 42 -10.18 15.34 20.23
N ARG A 43 -11.40 14.97 19.81
CA ARG A 43 -12.64 15.55 20.32
C ARG A 43 -13.19 14.76 21.52
N PRO A 44 -13.81 15.46 22.49
CA PRO A 44 -14.27 14.83 23.73
C PRO A 44 -15.37 13.76 23.53
N TRP A 45 -16.02 13.72 22.36
CA TRP A 45 -17.09 12.76 22.05
C TRP A 45 -16.62 11.51 21.27
N GLU A 46 -15.35 11.44 20.87
CA GLU A 46 -14.83 10.34 20.01
C GLU A 46 -14.51 9.05 20.79
N GLY A 47 -14.70 9.08 22.12
CA GLY A 47 -14.49 7.93 23.00
C GLY A 47 -13.02 7.54 23.12
N ALA A 48 -12.75 6.49 23.90
CA ALA A 48 -11.37 6.04 24.14
C ALA A 48 -10.78 5.23 22.97
N PHE A 49 -11.62 4.76 22.04
CA PHE A 49 -11.22 3.87 20.95
C PHE A 49 -11.99 4.19 19.68
N VAL A 50 -11.27 4.52 18.61
CA VAL A 50 -11.81 4.57 17.24
C VAL A 50 -11.21 3.39 16.47
N GLY A 51 -11.89 2.24 16.54
CA GLY A 51 -11.39 1.00 15.94
C GLY A 51 -11.56 0.91 14.43
N TYR A 52 -12.42 1.73 13.85
CA TYR A 52 -12.74 1.73 12.43
C TYR A 52 -13.06 3.15 11.96
N ALA A 53 -12.47 3.54 10.85
CA ALA A 53 -12.79 4.77 10.14
C ALA A 53 -12.95 4.43 8.65
N THR A 54 -13.85 5.11 7.97
CA THR A 54 -14.06 4.98 6.52
C THR A 54 -13.99 6.37 5.91
N ALA A 55 -13.01 6.61 5.05
CA ALA A 55 -12.95 7.81 4.24
C ALA A 55 -13.79 7.61 2.98
N ILE A 56 -14.72 8.52 2.70
CA ILE A 56 -15.60 8.47 1.53
C ILE A 56 -15.34 9.72 0.71
N GLN A 57 -14.96 9.55 -0.55
CA GLN A 57 -14.78 10.68 -1.45
C GLN A 57 -16.13 11.29 -1.82
N ASP A 58 -16.28 12.59 -1.59
CA ASP A 58 -17.44 13.40 -1.96
C ASP A 58 -16.96 14.58 -2.83
N GLY A 59 -17.01 14.39 -4.16
CA GLY A 59 -16.46 15.31 -5.14
C GLY A 59 -14.95 15.50 -4.96
N ASP A 60 -14.53 16.75 -4.73
CA ASP A 60 -13.12 17.12 -4.48
C ASP A 60 -12.71 16.97 -3.01
N ARG A 61 -13.55 16.35 -2.17
CA ARG A 61 -13.30 16.15 -0.74
C ARG A 61 -13.17 14.67 -0.41
N VAL A 62 -12.39 14.38 0.63
CA VAL A 62 -12.24 13.08 1.29
C VAL A 62 -12.47 13.29 2.78
#